data_AF-A0A0G2DRN9-F1
#
_entry.id   AF-A0A0G2DRN9-F1
#
_cell.length_a   1.000
_cell.length_b   1.000
_cell.length_c   1.000
_cell.angle_alpha   90.00
_cell.angle_beta   90.00
_cell.angle_gamma   90.00
#
_symmetry.space_group_name_H-M   'P 1'
#
loop_
_entity.id
_entity.type
_entity.pdbx_description
1 polymer ?
#
loop_
_entity_poly.entity_id
_entity_poly.type
_entity_poly.pdbx_seq_one_letter_code
_entity_poly.pdbx_strand_id
1 'polypeptide(L)'
;MVTQVNFGPLEGKRYFAAAGGEDDEEAFVEVTESDLIAANYKKLNAYKNFKCSSHNKFFEVNVYEKDPVNAHHWRLNIARPGSDIDL
;
A
#
# COMPACT_ATOMS: atom_id res chain seq x y z
N MET A 1 -30.00 -0.21 12.45
CA MET A 1 -29.47 1.01 11.80
C MET A 1 -27.96 0.80 11.65
N VAL A 2 -27.45 0.77 10.42
CA VAL A 2 -26.02 0.51 10.15
C VAL A 2 -25.38 1.86 9.85
N THR A 3 -24.58 2.37 10.79
CA THR A 3 -23.81 3.60 10.62
C THR A 3 -22.46 3.28 10.00
N GLN A 4 -22.12 3.99 8.92
CA GLN A 4 -20.83 3.96 8.27
C GLN A 4 -19.84 4.78 9.10
N VAL A 5 -18.86 4.12 9.73
CA VAL A 5 -17.78 4.77 10.50
C VAL A 5 -16.54 4.81 9.61
N ASN A 6 -16.45 5.79 8.72
CA ASN A 6 -15.44 5.81 7.65
C ASN A 6 -14.06 6.31 8.05
N PHE A 7 -13.79 6.71 9.31
CA PHE A 7 -12.48 7.25 9.66
C PHE A 7 -12.10 6.85 11.10
N GLY A 8 -11.41 5.73 11.23
CA GLY A 8 -10.61 5.39 12.41
C GLY A 8 -9.12 5.61 12.11
N PRO A 9 -8.27 5.76 13.14
CA PRO A 9 -6.82 5.88 12.93
C PRO A 9 -6.28 4.63 12.22
N LEU A 10 -5.36 4.81 11.28
CA LEU A 10 -4.65 3.72 10.63
C LEU A 10 -3.85 2.94 11.69
N GLU A 11 -4.23 1.69 11.96
CA GLU A 11 -3.55 0.87 12.97
C GLU A 11 -2.16 0.39 12.53
N GLY A 12 -1.93 0.25 11.21
CA GLY A 12 -0.66 -0.21 10.69
C GLY A 12 -0.65 -0.31 9.16
N LYS A 13 0.55 -0.36 8.61
CA LYS A 13 0.80 -0.43 7.17
C LYS A 13 1.93 -1.43 6.90
N ARG A 14 1.74 -2.30 5.92
CA ARG A 14 2.72 -3.31 5.51
C ARG A 14 2.75 -3.33 3.98
N TYR A 15 3.92 -3.61 3.43
CA TYR A 15 4.15 -3.64 1.99
C TYR A 15 4.71 -4.98 1.58
N PHE A 16 4.31 -5.45 0.40
CA PHE A 16 4.73 -6.74 -0.11
C PHE A 16 5.14 -6.59 -1.57
N ALA A 17 6.24 -7.25 -1.95
CA ALA A 17 6.72 -7.31 -3.33
C ALA A 17 6.90 -8.77 -3.74
N ALA A 18 6.72 -9.06 -5.03
CA ALA A 18 6.99 -10.39 -5.57
C ALA A 18 8.49 -10.70 -5.51
N ALA A 19 8.85 -11.88 -5.00
CA ALA A 19 10.20 -12.41 -5.12
C ALA A 19 10.46 -12.71 -6.60
N GLY A 20 11.39 -12.00 -7.23
CA GLY A 20 11.63 -12.05 -8.69
C GLY A 20 12.31 -13.34 -9.17
N GLY A 21 11.61 -14.47 -9.13
CA GLY A 21 12.00 -15.73 -9.77
C GLY A 21 11.07 -16.08 -10.95
N GLU A 22 11.63 -16.59 -12.04
CA GLU A 22 10.87 -17.09 -13.21
C GLU A 22 10.24 -18.47 -12.97
N ASP A 23 10.68 -19.17 -11.93
CA ASP A 23 10.11 -20.42 -11.43
C ASP A 23 9.86 -20.26 -9.92
N ASP A 24 8.81 -20.95 -9.44
CA ASP A 24 8.37 -21.09 -8.05
C ASP A 24 7.41 -20.02 -7.50
N GLU A 25 6.12 -20.36 -7.57
CA GLU A 25 5.02 -19.95 -6.68
C GLU A 25 5.10 -18.53 -6.10
N GLU A 26 4.83 -17.50 -6.92
CA GLU A 26 4.46 -16.11 -6.56
C GLU A 26 4.63 -15.73 -5.07
N ALA A 27 5.86 -15.83 -4.56
CA ALA A 27 6.09 -15.65 -3.14
C ALA A 27 6.20 -14.15 -2.89
N PHE A 28 5.27 -13.61 -2.09
CA PHE A 28 5.32 -12.22 -1.66
C PHE A 28 6.20 -12.10 -0.42
N VAL A 29 7.23 -11.25 -0.50
CA VAL A 29 8.09 -10.90 0.64
C VAL A 29 7.68 -9.54 1.19
N GLU A 30 7.71 -9.39 2.51
CA GLU A 30 7.48 -8.10 3.13
C GLU A 30 8.67 -7.17 2.86
N VAL A 31 8.37 -5.95 2.44
CA VAL A 31 9.36 -4.91 2.12
C VAL A 31 9.04 -3.63 2.89
N THR A 32 10.00 -2.72 2.96
CA THR A 32 9.77 -1.40 3.59
C THR A 32 9.19 -0.41 2.59
N GLU A 33 8.58 0.66 3.10
CA GLU A 33 8.14 1.78 2.26
C GLU A 33 9.32 2.42 1.51
N SER A 34 10.48 2.51 2.16
CA SER A 34 11.70 3.06 1.57
C SER A 34 12.19 2.24 0.38
N ASP A 35 12.07 0.91 0.42
CA ASP A 35 12.44 0.03 -0.69
C ASP A 35 11.58 0.30 -1.93
N LEU A 36 10.27 0.48 -1.71
CA LEU A 36 9.35 0.83 -2.79
C LEU A 36 9.64 2.23 -3.38
N ILE A 37 10.06 3.21 -2.56
CA ILE A 37 10.41 4.57 -3.04
C ILE A 37 11.68 4.46 -3.88
N ALA A 38 12.70 3.79 -3.35
CA ALA A 38 13.98 3.60 -4.02
C ALA A 38 13.84 2.83 -5.34
N ALA A 39 12.93 1.86 -5.40
CA ALA A 39 12.62 1.10 -6.60
C ALA A 39 11.61 1.81 -7.54
N ASN A 40 11.20 3.03 -7.23
CA ASN A 40 10.31 3.88 -8.04
C ASN A 40 8.91 3.28 -8.28
N TYR A 41 8.33 2.67 -7.24
CA TYR A 41 6.95 2.23 -7.27
C TYR A 41 5.98 3.39 -7.06
N LYS A 42 4.89 3.40 -7.82
CA LYS A 42 3.78 4.34 -7.68
C LYS A 42 2.50 3.60 -7.29
N LYS A 43 1.70 4.19 -6.41
CA LYS A 43 0.35 3.71 -6.09
C LYS A 43 -0.52 3.81 -7.33
N LEU A 44 -1.14 2.69 -7.72
CA LEU A 44 -2.19 2.69 -8.73
C LEU A 44 -3.52 3.13 -8.08
N ASN A 45 -4.43 3.68 -8.87
CA ASN A 45 -5.82 3.90 -8.44
C ASN A 45 -6.62 2.58 -8.44
N ALA A 46 -6.00 1.51 -7.97
CA ALA A 46 -6.56 0.18 -7.86
C ALA A 46 -6.45 -0.24 -6.39
N TYR A 47 -7.59 -0.26 -5.72
CA TYR A 47 -7.69 -0.60 -4.30
C TYR A 47 -8.93 -1.42 -4.02
N LYS A 48 -8.91 -2.18 -2.92
CA LYS A 48 -10.07 -2.93 -2.44
C LYS A 48 -10.11 -2.91 -0.92
N ASN A 49 -11.30 -2.66 -0.39
CA ASN A 49 -11.57 -2.64 1.03
C ASN A 49 -12.17 -3.95 1.50
N PHE A 50 -11.71 -4.44 2.64
CA PHE A 50 -12.19 -5.65 3.30
C PHE A 50 -12.55 -5.34 4.76
N LYS A 51 -13.59 -5.99 5.26
CA LYS A 51 -13.96 -5.96 6.68
C LYS A 51 -13.88 -7.37 7.25
N CYS A 52 -13.12 -7.54 8.32
CA CYS A 52 -13.15 -8.75 9.13
C CYS A 52 -14.20 -8.60 10.23
N SER A 53 -15.29 -9.38 10.15
CA SER A 53 -16.38 -9.30 11.13
C SER A 53 -15.99 -9.82 12.51
N SER A 54 -15.16 -10.86 12.59
CA SER A 54 -14.76 -11.47 13.87
C SER A 54 -13.91 -10.54 14.74
N HIS A 55 -13.09 -9.70 14.11
CA HIS A 55 -12.21 -8.75 14.80
C HIS A 55 -12.69 -7.29 14.67
N ASN A 56 -13.80 -7.06 13.95
CA ASN A 56 -14.32 -5.75 13.58
C ASN A 56 -13.26 -4.79 13.00
N LYS A 57 -12.32 -5.31 12.20
CA LYS A 57 -11.23 -4.55 11.57
C LYS A 57 -11.48 -4.31 10.08
N PHE A 58 -10.94 -3.22 9.57
CA PHE A 58 -10.98 -2.85 8.15
C PHE A 58 -9.57 -2.90 7.56
N PHE A 59 -9.47 -3.36 6.31
CA PHE A 59 -8.22 -3.45 5.57
C PHE A 59 -8.41 -2.81 4.19
N GLU A 60 -7.49 -1.93 3.80
CA GLU A 60 -7.39 -1.41 2.43
C GLU A 60 -6.19 -2.07 1.75
N VAL A 61 -6.46 -2.83 0.69
CA VAL A 61 -5.42 -3.42 -0.16
C VAL A 61 -5.21 -2.49 -1.34
N ASN A 62 -3.98 -2.05 -1.55
CA ASN A 62 -3.59 -1.12 -2.62
C ASN A 62 -2.58 -1.78 -3.55
N VAL A 63 -2.68 -1.52 -4.85
CA VAL A 63 -1.73 -2.03 -5.85
C VAL A 63 -0.71 -0.96 -6.20
N TYR A 64 0.54 -1.37 -6.37
CA TYR A 64 1.66 -0.53 -6.77
C TYR A 64 2.30 -1.09 -8.03
N GLU A 65 2.78 -0.20 -8.90
CA GLU A 65 3.50 -0.58 -10.12
C GLU A 65 4.83 0.18 -10.19
N LYS A 66 5.87 -0.49 -10.65
CA LYS A 66 7.16 0.14 -10.91
C LYS A 66 7.04 1.07 -12.11
N ASP A 67 7.33 2.36 -11.94
CA ASP A 67 7.28 3.31 -13.05
C ASP A 67 8.51 3.13 -13.96
N PRO A 68 8.34 2.75 -15.25
CA PRO A 68 9.46 2.48 -16.14
C PRO A 68 10.07 3.75 -16.75
N VAL A 69 9.41 4.90 -16.63
CA VAL A 69 9.79 6.13 -17.36
C VAL A 69 10.53 7.11 -16.47
N ASN A 70 10.28 7.11 -15.17
CA ASN A 70 10.78 8.15 -14.28
C ASN A 70 12.00 7.72 -13.45
N ALA A 71 13.19 7.66 -14.05
CA ALA A 71 14.43 7.42 -13.30
C ALA A 71 14.85 8.61 -12.39
N HIS A 72 14.15 9.75 -12.50
CA HIS A 72 14.42 10.95 -11.72
C HIS A 72 13.49 11.01 -10.49
N HIS A 73 14.12 11.02 -9.33
CA HIS A 73 13.59 10.76 -7.99
C HIS A 73 12.61 11.84 -7.45
N TRP A 74 11.50 12.14 -8.14
CA TRP A 74 10.63 13.28 -7.77
C TRP A 74 9.45 12.95 -6.86
N ARG A 75 9.34 11.72 -6.34
CA ARG A 75 8.34 11.36 -5.32
C ARG A 75 9.00 10.75 -4.09
N LEU A 76 9.26 11.58 -3.08
CA LEU A 76 9.65 11.16 -1.72
C LEU A 76 8.53 10.42 -0.96
N ASN A 77 7.36 10.18 -1.56
CA ASN A 77 6.22 9.53 -0.90
C ASN A 77 5.39 8.73 -1.92
N ILE A 78 5.26 7.42 -1.68
CA ILE A 78 4.50 6.45 -2.51
C ILE A 78 2.98 6.72 -2.51
N ALA A 79 2.51 7.39 -1.48
CA ALA A 79 1.25 8.11 -1.43
C ALA A 79 1.44 9.13 -0.32
N ARG A 80 0.93 10.37 -0.44
CA ARG A 80 0.83 11.20 0.76
C ARG A 80 0.14 10.38 1.85
N PRO A 81 0.74 10.24 3.04
CA PRO A 81 0.05 9.62 4.14
C PRO A 81 -1.22 10.41 4.41
N GLY A 82 -2.34 9.72 4.68
CA GLY A 82 -3.47 10.35 5.37
C GLY A 82 -3.14 10.84 6.78
N SER A 83 -1.86 10.82 7.17
CA SER A 83 -1.29 11.35 8.40
C SER A 83 -0.81 12.80 8.30
N ASP A 84 -0.68 13.38 7.10
CA ASP A 84 -0.29 14.79 6.87
C ASP A 84 -1.52 15.65 6.53
N ILE A 85 -2.60 15.51 7.30
CA ILE A 85 -3.61 16.56 7.40
C ILE A 85 -3.29 17.33 8.66
N ASP A 86 -2.58 18.44 8.49
CA ASP A 86 -2.52 19.51 9.49
C ASP A 86 -3.96 20.03 9.67
N LEU A 87 -4.43 20.06 10.92
CA LEU A 87 -5.76 20.55 11.32
C LEU A 87 -5.76 22.08 11.44
#